data_AF-A0A561DN88-F1
#
_entry.id   AF-A0A561DN88-F1
#
_cell.length_a   1.000
_cell.length_b   1.000
_cell.length_c   1.000
_cell.angle_alpha   90.00
_cell.angle_beta   90.00
_cell.angle_gamma   90.00
#
_symmetry.space_group_name_H-M   'P 1'
#
loop_
_entity.id
_entity.type
_entity.pdbx_description
1 polymer ?
#
loop_
_entity_poly.entity_id
_entity_poly.type
_entity_poly.pdbx_seq_one_letter_code
_entity_poly.pdbx_strand_id
1 'polypeptide(L)' 'MDHIEAFLRSKNWLDTDLDSRYINVNHPYAILVSEDEGQVTLRGNSGIDNGQNGEEIFTFTSLNELQEWFEDNIGE' A
#
# COMPACT_ATOMS: atom_id res chain seq x y z
N MET A 1 -3.22 13.97 -2.55
CA MET A 1 -3.12 12.61 -1.96
C MET A 1 -2.36 12.61 -0.64
N ASP A 2 -2.04 13.79 -0.10
CA ASP A 2 -1.09 14.07 1.00
C ASP A 2 -1.36 13.38 2.34
N HIS A 3 -2.49 12.70 2.49
CA HIS A 3 -2.85 11.98 3.72
C HIS A 3 -2.62 10.47 3.65
N ILE A 4 -2.51 9.90 2.44
CA ILE A 4 -2.31 8.45 2.24
C ILE A 4 -0.91 8.06 2.70
N GLU A 5 0.11 8.80 2.27
CA GLU A 5 1.49 8.54 2.67
C GLU A 5 1.69 8.62 4.18
N ALA A 6 1.09 9.65 4.81
CA ALA A 6 1.16 9.83 6.26
C ALA A 6 0.47 8.67 7.01
N PHE A 7 -0.67 8.21 6.50
CA PHE A 7 -1.36 7.02 7.03
C PHE A 7 -0.50 5.77 6.89
N LEU A 8 0.02 5.48 5.69
CA LEU A 8 0.87 4.32 5.42
C LEU A 8 2.10 4.30 6.33
N ARG A 9 2.80 5.43 6.47
CA ARG A 9 3.93 5.56 7.40
C ARG A 9 3.53 5.33 8.86
N SER A 10 2.34 5.78 9.27
CA SER A 10 1.83 5.55 10.64
C SER A 10 1.59 4.07 10.93
N LYS A 11 1.31 3.27 9.89
CA LYS A 11 1.15 1.81 9.93
C LYS A 11 2.45 1.05 9.59
N ASN A 12 3.60 1.74 9.62
CA ASN A 12 4.91 1.17 9.32
C ASN A 12 5.06 0.59 7.90
N TRP A 13 4.33 1.15 6.93
CA TRP A 13 4.55 0.91 5.51
C TRP A 13 5.53 1.95 4.98
N LEU A 14 6.64 1.48 4.41
CA LEU A 14 7.79 2.31 4.09
C LEU A 14 8.02 2.35 2.59
N ASP A 15 8.22 3.55 2.07
CA ASP A 15 8.69 3.76 0.70
C ASP A 15 10.22 3.54 0.67
N THR A 16 10.63 2.39 0.14
CA THR A 16 12.03 1.97 0.12
C THR A 16 12.82 2.54 -1.05
N ASP A 17 12.15 2.71 -2.19
CA ASP A 17 12.77 3.00 -3.48
C ASP A 17 12.43 4.41 -4.01
N LEU A 18 11.67 5.18 -3.23
CA LEU A 18 11.18 6.53 -3.59
C LEU A 18 10.35 6.52 -4.88
N ASP A 19 9.66 5.41 -5.13
CA ASP A 19 8.84 5.16 -6.32
C ASP A 19 7.34 5.04 -5.97
N SER A 20 6.94 5.61 -4.82
CA SER A 20 5.57 5.55 -4.28
C SER A 20 5.08 4.13 -4.00
N ARG A 21 6.02 3.19 -3.80
CA ARG A 21 5.73 1.82 -3.40
C ARG A 21 6.09 1.59 -1.95
N TYR A 22 5.07 1.29 -1.16
CA TYR A 22 5.16 1.13 0.28
C TYR A 22 5.16 -0.35 0.65
N ILE A 23 6.15 -0.76 1.43
CA ILE A 23 6.37 -2.15 1.85
C ILE A 23 6.34 -2.24 3.38
N ASN A 24 5.73 -3.31 3.89
CA ASN A 24 5.79 -3.64 5.30
C ASN A 24 6.32 -5.07 5.46
N VAL A 25 7.40 -5.23 6.24
CA VAL A 25 8.07 -6.53 6.44
C VAL A 25 7.20 -7.58 7.14
N ASN A 26 6.13 -7.14 7.80
CA ASN A 26 5.21 -8.01 8.53
C ASN A 26 4.01 -8.45 7.67
N HIS A 27 3.83 -7.85 6.48
CA HIS A 27 2.67 -8.10 5.63
C HIS A 27 3.08 -8.61 4.25
N PRO A 28 2.38 -9.60 3.69
CA PRO A 28 2.67 -10.16 2.37
C PRO A 28 2.12 -9.29 1.23
N TYR A 29 2.06 -7.98 1.43
CA TYR A 29 1.54 -7.04 0.43
C TYR A 29 2.50 -5.87 0.18
N ALA A 30 2.30 -5.21 -0.94
CA ALA A 30 2.89 -3.94 -1.31
C ALA A 30 1.76 -2.98 -1.68
N ILE A 31 1.94 -1.71 -1.38
CA ILE A 31 0.97 -0.66 -1.71
C ILE A 31 1.62 0.29 -2.70
N LEU A 32 1.03 0.45 -3.87
CA LEU A 32 1.45 1.42 -4.87
C LEU A 32 0.50 2.60 -4.84
N VAL A 33 1.03 3.80 -4.67
CA VAL A 33 0.25 5.04 -4.71
C VAL A 33 0.47 5.70 -6.07
N SER A 34 -0.60 5.85 -6.86
CA SER A 34 -0.58 6.48 -8.18
C SER A 34 -1.24 7.85 -8.10
N GLU A 35 -0.45 8.90 -7.84
CA GLU A 35 -0.97 10.27 -7.69
C GLU A 35 -1.64 10.77 -8.97
N ASP A 36 -1.07 10.44 -10.13
CA ASP A 36 -1.60 10.83 -11.45
C ASP A 36 -2.99 10.23 -11.70
N GLU A 37 -3.24 9.01 -11.22
CA GLU A 37 -4.49 8.29 -11.44
C GLU A 37 -5.49 8.42 -10.29
N GLY A 38 -5.12 9.08 -9.20
CA GLY A 38 -6.00 9.21 -8.04
C GLY A 38 -6.23 7.89 -7.30
N GLN A 39 -5.37 6.88 -7.46
CA GLN A 39 -5.60 5.50 -7.01
C GLN A 39 -4.48 4.94 -6.12
N VAL A 40 -4.86 3.98 -5.28
CA VAL A 40 -3.94 3.20 -4.45
C VAL A 40 -4.17 1.73 -4.74
N THR A 41 -3.13 1.01 -5.12
CA THR A 41 -3.21 -0.40 -5.50
C THR A 41 -2.53 -1.28 -4.45
N LEU A 42 -3.26 -2.23 -3.90
CA LEU A 42 -2.72 -3.32 -3.09
C LEU A 42 -2.28 -4.45 -4.01
N ARG A 43 -1.01 -4.86 -3.86
CA ARG A 43 -0.41 -5.94 -4.64
C ARG A 43 0.17 -7.00 -3.71
N GLY A 44 0.25 -8.24 -4.18
CA GLY A 44 0.99 -9.28 -3.47
C GLY A 44 2.48 -8.94 -3.33
N ASN A 45 3.10 -9.31 -2.21
CA ASN A 45 4.54 -9.15 -2.00
C ASN A 45 5.13 -10.44 -1.44
N SER A 46 5.91 -11.14 -2.26
CA SER A 46 6.67 -12.34 -1.85
C SER A 46 8.03 -12.04 -1.21
N GLY A 47 8.35 -10.76 -0.99
CA GLY A 47 9.54 -10.31 -0.24
C GLY A 47 10.86 -10.31 -1.01
N ILE A 48 10.87 -10.76 -2.26
CA ILE A 48 12.08 -10.83 -3.11
C ILE A 48 12.17 -9.65 -4.09
N ASP A 49 11.04 -9.04 -4.42
CA ASP A 49 10.90 -8.02 -5.45
C ASP A 49 10.08 -6.81 -4.98
N ASN A 50 9.82 -6.69 -3.67
CA ASN A 50 9.03 -5.60 -3.09
C ASN A 50 7.69 -5.41 -3.82
N GLY A 51 7.01 -6.50 -4.18
CA GLY A 51 5.72 -6.46 -4.88
C GLY A 51 5.76 -5.92 -6.31
N GLN A 52 6.94 -5.77 -6.93
CA GLN A 52 7.09 -5.31 -8.32
C GLN A 52 6.33 -6.21 -9.32
N ASN A 53 6.39 -7.53 -9.10
CA ASN A 53 5.70 -8.55 -9.89
C ASN A 53 4.47 -9.11 -9.16
N GLY A 54 4.08 -8.49 -8.04
CA GLY A 54 2.88 -8.86 -7.31
C GLY A 54 1.62 -8.70 -8.16
N GLU A 55 0.71 -9.67 -8.07
CA GLU A 55 -0.62 -9.51 -8.65
C GLU A 55 -1.36 -8.36 -7.96
N GLU A 56 -2.10 -7.57 -8.74
CA GLU A 56 -3.06 -6.62 -8.19
C GLU A 56 -4.18 -7.38 -7.49
N ILE A 57 -4.42 -7.04 -6.23
CA ILE A 57 -5.43 -7.67 -5.38
C ILE A 57 -6.64 -6.74 -5.25
N PHE A 58 -6.39 -5.48 -4.93
CA PHE A 58 -7.42 -4.44 -4.77
C PHE A 58 -6.90 -3.09 -5.20
N THR A 59 -7.82 -2.24 -5.63
CA THR A 59 -7.56 -0.84 -5.95
C THR A 59 -8.56 0.03 -5.19
N PHE A 60 -8.03 1.03 -4.51
CA PHE A 60 -8.77 2.01 -3.71
C PHE A 60 -8.70 3.37 -4.39
N THR A 61 -9.78 4.12 -4.28
CA THR A 61 -9.88 5.49 -4.84
C THR A 61 -9.87 6.56 -3.75
N SER A 62 -9.87 6.15 -2.48
CA SER A 62 -9.88 7.06 -1.33
C SER A 62 -9.13 6.49 -0.13
N LEU A 63 -8.71 7.38 0.77
CA LEU A 63 -8.09 7.00 2.04
C LEU A 63 -9.04 6.20 2.94
N ASN A 64 -10.33 6.52 2.94
CA ASN A 64 -11.31 5.82 3.76
C ASN A 64 -11.41 4.34 3.38
N GLU A 65 -11.49 4.02 2.07
CA GLU A 65 -11.54 2.63 1.61
C GLU A 65 -10.28 1.85 2.02
N LEU A 66 -9.12 2.51 1.93
CA LEU A 66 -7.86 1.92 2.39
C LEU A 66 -7.87 1.66 3.90
N GLN A 67 -8.37 2.61 4.69
CA GLN A 67 -8.47 2.48 6.16
C GLN A 67 -9.40 1.36 6.58
N GLU A 68 -10.59 1.28 5.99
CA GLU A 68 -11.55 0.19 6.24
C GLU A 68 -10.93 -1.17 5.92
N TRP A 69 -10.20 -1.29 4.81
CA TRP A 69 -9.51 -2.53 4.47
C TRP A 69 -8.44 -2.90 5.50
N PHE A 70 -7.64 -1.93 5.97
CA PHE A 70 -6.62 -2.14 6.99
C PHE A 70 -7.23 -2.68 8.30
N GLU A 71 -8.32 -2.07 8.76
CA GLU A 71 -9.05 -2.48 9.97
C GLU A 71 -9.60 -3.91 9.84
N ASP A 72 -10.19 -4.24 8.69
CA ASP A 72 -10.85 -5.53 8.46
C ASP A 72 -9.87 -6.69 8.21
N ASN A 73 -8.71 -6.43 7.61
CA ASN A 73 -7.83 -7.50 7.10
C ASN A 73 -6.55 -7.70 7.90
N ILE A 74 -5.95 -6.63 8.42
CA ILE A 74 -4.68 -6.70 9.15
C ILE A 74 -4.79 -6.20 10.59
N GLY A 75 -5.97 -5.72 11.00
CA GLY A 75 -6.25 -5.25 12.36
C GLY A 75 -5.45 -4.02 12.75
N GLU A 76 -4.99 -3.24 11.76
CA GLU A 76 -4.20 -2.03 11.95
C GLU A 76 -5.00 -0.76 11.76
#